data_AF-A0A2J4YP76-F1
#
_entry.id   AF-A0A2J4YP76-F1
#
_cell.length_a   1.000
_cell.length_b   1.000
_cell.length_c   1.000
_cell.angle_alpha   90.00
_cell.angle_beta   90.00
_cell.angle_gamma   90.00
#
_symmetry.space_group_name_H-M   'P 1'
#
loop_
_entity.id
_entity.type
_entity.pdbx_description
1 polymer ?
#
loop_
_entity_poly.entity_id
_entity_poly.type
_entity_poly.pdbx_seq_one_letter_code
_entity_poly.pdbx_strand_id
1 'polypeptide(L)'
;VPDALVVDLLPAGLELENQNLANSSASLQENGEVVQNLLNQMQQADIQHIEFRDDRFVAAVAINEGQPVTLVYLARAVTPGTYQVPQPQVESMYVPQWRATGAASGPLTVAP
;
A
#
# COMPACT_ATOMS: atom_id res chain seq x y z
N VAL A 1 9.54 1.98 15.83
CA VAL A 1 10.24 1.09 14.89
C VAL A 1 10.77 1.92 13.74
N PRO A 2 12.06 2.32 13.76
CA PRO A 2 12.63 3.25 12.79
C PRO A 2 12.88 2.64 11.41
N ASP A 3 12.84 1.31 11.31
CA ASP A 3 13.27 0.50 10.17
C ASP A 3 12.15 -0.46 9.71
N ALA A 4 10.90 -0.02 9.74
CA ALA A 4 9.77 -0.85 9.36
C ALA A 4 9.70 -0.97 7.83
N LEU A 5 9.58 -2.21 7.35
CA LEU A 5 9.34 -2.55 5.96
C LEU A 5 7.91 -3.06 5.84
N VAL A 6 7.07 -2.32 5.13
CA VAL A 6 5.72 -2.71 4.75
C VAL A 6 5.80 -3.44 3.41
N VAL A 7 5.19 -4.62 3.34
CA VAL A 7 5.06 -5.42 2.11
C VAL A 7 3.60 -5.80 1.95
N ASP A 8 3.01 -5.34 0.86
CA ASP A 8 1.63 -5.67 0.49
C ASP A 8 1.63 -6.36 -0.87
N LEU A 9 1.37 -7.68 -0.87
CA LEU A 9 1.35 -8.50 -2.07
C LEU A 9 0.01 -8.29 -2.80
N LEU A 10 0.07 -8.08 -4.11
CA LEU A 10 -1.11 -7.84 -4.92
C LEU A 10 -1.80 -9.15 -5.33
N PRO A 11 -3.14 -9.19 -5.33
CA PRO A 11 -3.89 -10.21 -6.05
C PRO A 11 -3.59 -10.12 -7.56
N ALA A 12 -3.44 -11.25 -8.24
CA ALA A 12 -3.02 -11.29 -9.66
C ALA A 12 -3.97 -10.59 -10.66
N GLY A 13 -5.21 -10.28 -10.27
CA GLY A 13 -6.14 -9.49 -11.09
C GLY A 13 -5.92 -7.97 -11.03
N LEU A 14 -5.03 -7.50 -10.14
CA LEU A 14 -4.71 -6.09 -9.95
C LEU A 14 -3.29 -5.79 -10.42
N GLU A 15 -3.10 -4.60 -11.00
CA GLU A 15 -1.77 -4.04 -11.31
C GLU A 15 -1.60 -2.70 -10.61
N LEU A 16 -0.41 -2.44 -10.06
CA LEU A 16 -0.07 -1.14 -9.48
C LEU A 16 0.02 -0.07 -10.57
N GLU A 17 -0.52 1.11 -10.26
CA GLU A 17 -0.29 2.32 -11.05
C GLU A 17 0.95 3.04 -10.51
N ASN A 18 2.00 3.14 -11.33
CA ASN A 18 3.25 3.79 -10.93
C ASN A 18 3.08 5.31 -10.99
N GLN A 19 2.88 5.92 -9.81
CA GLN A 19 2.65 7.35 -9.65
C GLN A 19 3.87 8.22 -10.01
N ASN A 20 5.08 7.65 -10.11
CA ASN A 20 6.27 8.39 -10.52
C ASN A 20 6.30 8.67 -12.04
N LEU A 21 5.49 7.97 -12.83
CA LEU A 21 5.54 8.00 -14.29
C LEU A 21 4.45 8.86 -14.93
N ALA A 22 3.48 9.34 -14.16
CA ALA A 22 2.40 10.18 -14.65
C ALA A 22 2.08 11.28 -13.64
N ASN A 23 1.55 12.40 -14.13
CA ASN A 23 1.03 13.52 -13.35
C ASN A 23 -0.25 13.12 -12.55
N SER A 24 -0.21 11.98 -11.85
CA SER A 24 -1.32 11.25 -11.25
C SER A 24 -1.80 11.81 -9.91
N SER A 25 -1.18 12.89 -9.43
CA SER A 25 -1.74 13.69 -8.34
C SER A 25 -3.11 14.28 -8.72
N ALA A 26 -3.38 14.48 -10.01
CA ALA A 26 -4.68 14.99 -10.50
C ALA A 26 -5.83 13.99 -10.33
N SER A 27 -5.60 12.68 -10.56
CA SER A 27 -6.68 11.70 -10.47
C SER A 27 -7.15 11.46 -9.04
N LEU A 28 -6.26 11.48 -8.04
CA LEU A 28 -6.66 11.20 -6.65
C LEU A 28 -7.30 12.42 -5.95
N GLN A 29 -6.92 13.65 -6.32
CA GLN A 29 -7.49 14.88 -5.76
C GLN A 29 -8.97 15.07 -6.13
N GLU A 30 -9.41 14.50 -7.25
CA GLU A 30 -10.81 14.55 -7.69
C GLU A 30 -11.73 13.54 -6.96
N ASN A 31 -11.18 12.59 -6.19
CA ASN A 31 -11.93 11.48 -5.58
C ASN A 31 -12.54 11.79 -4.20
N GLY A 32 -12.68 13.07 -3.83
CA GLY A 32 -13.43 13.52 -2.65
C GLY A 32 -12.62 13.66 -1.35
N GLU A 33 -13.26 14.26 -0.34
CA GLU A 33 -12.60 14.69 0.92
C GLU A 33 -11.92 13.56 1.69
N VAL A 34 -12.48 12.34 1.65
CA VAL A 34 -11.92 11.18 2.37
C VAL A 34 -10.57 10.77 1.78
N VAL A 35 -10.46 10.70 0.45
CA VAL A 35 -9.21 10.36 -0.22
C VAL A 35 -8.16 11.43 0.04
N GLN A 36 -8.56 12.71 -0.02
CA GLN A 36 -7.66 13.82 0.29
C GLN A 36 -7.12 13.74 1.73
N ASN A 37 -7.94 13.37 2.71
CA ASN A 37 -7.50 13.19 4.09
C ASN A 37 -6.46 12.06 4.23
N LEU A 38 -6.66 10.94 3.54
CA LEU A 38 -5.69 9.82 3.56
C LEU A 38 -4.37 10.21 2.90
N LEU A 39 -4.41 10.95 1.79
CA LEU A 39 -3.21 11.48 1.15
C LEU A 39 -2.46 12.45 2.05
N ASN A 40 -3.16 13.35 2.73
CA ASN A 40 -2.55 14.28 3.68
C ASN A 40 -1.89 13.52 4.85
N GLN A 41 -2.48 12.42 5.32
CA GLN A 41 -1.86 11.58 6.36
C GLN A 41 -0.61 10.86 5.83
N MET A 42 -0.64 10.34 4.61
CA MET A 42 0.54 9.72 3.99
C MET A 42 1.68 10.72 3.79
N GLN A 43 1.39 11.98 3.46
CA GLN A 43 2.40 13.05 3.35
C GLN A 43 3.09 13.39 4.67
N GLN A 44 2.45 13.08 5.81
CA GLN A 44 3.04 13.26 7.14
C GLN A 44 3.88 12.07 7.59
N ALA A 45 3.81 10.94 6.87
CA ALA A 45 4.60 9.76 7.20
C ALA A 45 6.07 9.96 6.82
N ASP A 46 6.96 9.44 7.68
CA ASP A 46 8.40 9.43 7.42
C ASP A 46 8.77 8.23 6.53
N ILE A 47 8.57 8.40 5.23
CA ILE A 47 8.79 7.36 4.21
C ILE A 47 10.21 7.48 3.66
N GLN A 48 11.02 6.45 3.88
CA GLN A 48 12.41 6.37 3.43
C GLN A 48 12.52 5.84 2.00
N HIS A 49 11.61 4.95 1.60
CA HIS A 49 11.63 4.30 0.29
C HIS A 49 10.25 3.78 -0.11
N ILE A 50 9.95 3.77 -1.41
CA ILE A 50 8.74 3.18 -1.99
C ILE A 50 9.10 2.42 -3.27
N GLU A 51 8.55 1.22 -3.44
CA GLU A 51 8.60 0.47 -4.70
C GLU A 51 7.21 0.04 -5.16
N PHE A 52 6.99 0.17 -6.47
CA PHE A 52 5.85 -0.37 -7.19
C PHE A 52 6.35 -1.52 -8.04
N ARG A 53 6.15 -2.77 -7.58
CA ARG A 53 6.54 -3.98 -8.31
C ARG A 53 5.29 -4.67 -8.86
N ASP A 54 5.49 -5.53 -9.86
CA ASP A 54 4.39 -6.23 -10.53
C ASP A 54 3.49 -7.03 -9.58
N ASP A 55 4.06 -7.60 -8.51
CA ASP A 55 3.35 -8.47 -7.57
C ASP A 55 3.18 -7.86 -6.16
N ARG A 56 3.70 -6.65 -5.91
CA ARG A 56 3.68 -6.05 -4.56
C ARG A 56 3.94 -4.55 -4.52
N PHE A 57 3.34 -3.92 -3.53
CA PHE A 57 3.72 -2.60 -3.04
C PHE A 57 4.67 -2.76 -1.85
N VAL A 58 5.77 -1.98 -1.83
CA VAL A 58 6.73 -1.98 -0.72
C VAL A 58 6.98 -0.56 -0.27
N ALA A 59 7.02 -0.34 1.05
CA ALA A 59 7.42 0.94 1.62
C ALA A 59 8.31 0.73 2.86
N ALA A 60 9.44 1.42 2.92
CA ALA A 60 10.24 1.52 4.13
C ALA A 60 9.86 2.81 4.88
N VAL A 61 9.43 2.68 6.13
CA VAL A 61 8.88 3.78 6.93
C VAL A 61 9.41 3.76 8.36
N ALA A 62 9.56 4.94 8.95
CA ALA A 62 9.77 5.06 10.40
C ALA A 62 8.42 5.19 11.11
N ILE A 63 8.15 4.28 12.05
CA ILE A 63 6.92 4.27 12.86
C ILE A 63 7.25 4.73 14.27
N ASN A 64 6.71 5.86 14.67
CA ASN A 64 6.87 6.43 16.01
C ASN A 64 5.69 6.06 16.92
N GLU A 65 5.94 5.92 18.22
CA GLU A 65 4.89 5.65 19.19
C GLU A 65 3.86 6.79 19.21
N GLY A 66 2.58 6.46 19.21
CA GLY A 66 1.49 7.44 19.18
C GLY A 66 1.28 8.15 17.84
N GLN A 67 2.07 7.84 16.80
CA GLN A 67 1.94 8.39 15.45
C GLN A 67 1.72 7.26 14.44
N PRO A 68 0.46 6.88 14.17
CA PRO A 68 0.17 5.86 13.16
C PRO A 68 0.58 6.35 11.76
N VAL A 69 1.08 5.41 10.95
CA VAL A 69 1.46 5.66 9.56
C VAL A 69 0.34 5.22 8.63
N THR A 70 -0.06 6.11 7.73
CA THR A 70 -1.03 5.82 6.65
C THR A 70 -0.28 5.72 5.32
N LEU A 71 -0.50 4.64 4.58
CA LEU A 71 0.04 4.45 3.23
C LEU A 71 -1.11 4.26 2.24
N VAL A 72 -1.00 4.88 1.07
CA VAL A 72 -2.00 4.83 0.01
C VAL A 72 -1.29 4.55 -1.31
N TYR A 73 -1.80 3.61 -2.08
CA TYR A 73 -1.36 3.34 -3.44
C TYR A 73 -2.58 3.14 -4.35
N LEU A 74 -2.38 3.32 -5.65
CA LEU A 74 -3.41 3.11 -6.65
C LEU A 74 -3.13 1.79 -7.38
N ALA A 75 -4.19 1.01 -7.60
CA ALA A 75 -4.14 -0.20 -8.40
C ALA A 75 -5.34 -0.22 -9.36
N ARG A 76 -5.13 -0.79 -10.55
CA ARG A 76 -6.18 -0.99 -11.55
C ARG A 76 -6.55 -2.47 -11.62
N ALA A 77 -7.84 -2.73 -11.88
CA ALA A 77 -8.32 -4.07 -12.22
C ALA A 77 -8.04 -4.36 -13.71
N VAL A 78 -7.40 -5.49 -14.01
CA VAL A 78 -6.92 -5.79 -15.36
C VAL A 78 -7.46 -7.10 -15.90
N THR A 79 -7.24 -8.21 -15.18
CA THR A 79 -7.59 -9.54 -15.68
C THR A 79 -8.82 -10.07 -14.93
N PRO A 80 -9.97 -10.27 -15.62
CA PRO A 80 -11.17 -10.85 -15.00
C PRO A 80 -10.91 -12.22 -14.37
N GLY A 81 -11.48 -12.47 -13.19
CA GLY A 81 -11.28 -13.70 -12.44
C GLY A 81 -11.49 -13.54 -10.94
N THR A 82 -11.37 -14.65 -10.21
CA THR A 82 -11.42 -14.65 -8.73
C THR A 82 -10.04 -15.02 -8.19
N TYR A 83 -9.47 -14.11 -7.40
CA TYR A 83 -8.11 -14.21 -6.88
C TYR A 83 -8.10 -14.21 -5.36
N GLN A 84 -7.14 -14.91 -4.76
CA GLN A 84 -6.88 -14.79 -3.33
C GLN A 84 -6.24 -13.43 -3.04
N VAL A 85 -6.67 -12.79 -1.95
CA VAL A 85 -6.05 -11.55 -1.47
C VAL A 85 -5.02 -11.90 -0.40
N PRO A 86 -3.72 -11.67 -0.65
CA PRO A 86 -2.69 -11.85 0.37
C PRO A 86 -2.93 -10.94 1.58
N GLN A 87 -2.45 -11.38 2.74
CA GLN A 87 -2.48 -10.52 3.93
C GLN A 87 -1.36 -9.48 3.85
N PRO A 88 -1.62 -8.20 4.18
CA PRO A 88 -0.58 -7.19 4.24
C PRO A 88 0.35 -7.47 5.42
N GLN A 89 1.63 -7.14 5.27
CA GLN A 89 2.67 -7.45 6.25
C GLN A 89 3.51 -6.21 6.57
N VAL A 90 3.98 -6.14 7.81
CA VAL A 90 4.99 -5.17 8.22
C VAL A 90 5.96 -5.83 9.19
N GLU A 91 7.25 -5.59 9.02
CA GLU A 91 8.30 -6.07 9.93
C GLU A 91 9.45 -5.08 10.05
N SER A 92 10.16 -5.09 11.18
CA SER A 92 11.44 -4.38 11.32
C SER A 92 12.53 -5.13 10.54
N MET A 93 13.29 -4.40 9.72
CA MET A 93 14.37 -4.97 8.91
C MET A 93 15.52 -5.55 9.73
N TYR A 94 15.79 -4.99 10.91
CA TYR A 94 16.90 -5.42 11.78
C TYR A 94 16.45 -6.14 13.05
N VAL A 95 15.15 -6.08 13.39
CA VAL A 95 14.56 -6.76 14.56
C VAL A 95 13.32 -7.56 14.12
N PRO A 96 13.48 -8.70 13.42
CA PRO A 96 12.38 -9.40 12.71
C PRO A 96 11.29 -9.98 13.63
N GLN A 97 11.56 -10.07 14.94
CA GLN A 97 10.54 -10.40 15.94
C GLN A 97 9.47 -9.31 16.09
N TRP A 98 9.76 -8.08 15.66
CA TRP A 98 8.79 -6.99 15.56
C TRP A 98 8.13 -7.05 14.20
N ARG A 99 6.99 -7.73 14.14
CA ARG A 99 6.24 -7.93 12.91
C ARG A 99 4.74 -8.00 13.19
N ALA A 100 3.95 -7.69 12.17
CA ALA A 100 2.52 -7.87 12.17
C ALA A 100 2.02 -8.33 10.80
N THR A 101 0.94 -9.10 10.82
CA THR A 101 0.22 -9.56 9.64
C THR A 101 -1.23 -9.11 9.76
N GLY A 102 -1.75 -8.46 8.73
CA GLY A 102 -3.14 -7.98 8.70
C GLY A 102 -4.16 -9.12 8.59
N ALA A 103 -5.44 -8.76 8.74
CA ALA A 103 -6.53 -9.69 8.52
C ALA A 103 -6.65 -10.07 7.04
N ALA A 104 -7.11 -11.30 6.77
CA ALA A 104 -7.51 -11.68 5.43
C ALA A 104 -8.85 -11.03 5.07
N SER A 105 -8.95 -10.47 3.87
CA SER A 105 -10.17 -9.83 3.34
C SER A 105 -11.07 -10.78 2.54
N GLY A 106 -10.62 -12.03 2.30
CA GLY A 106 -11.31 -13.00 1.46
C GLY A 106 -10.91 -12.87 -0.02
N PRO A 107 -11.56 -13.62 -0.93
CA PRO A 107 -11.24 -13.56 -2.35
C PRO A 107 -11.73 -12.26 -3.00
N LEU A 108 -10.95 -11.74 -3.94
CA LEU A 108 -11.30 -10.61 -4.80
C LEU A 108 -11.84 -11.14 -6.13
N THR A 109 -12.99 -10.62 -6.58
CA THR A 109 -13.52 -10.88 -7.93
C THR A 109 -13.35 -9.65 -8.80
N VAL A 110 -12.60 -9.80 -9.89
CA VAL A 110 -12.49 -8.81 -10.96
C VAL A 110 -13.51 -9.15 -12.04
N ALA A 111 -14.45 -8.22 -12.27
CA ALA A 111 -15.48 -8.31 -13.28
C ALA A 111 -15.03 -7.64 -14.60
N PRO A 112 -15.58 -8.08 -15.75
CA PRO A 112 -15.35 -7.44 -17.04
C PRO A 112 -16.05 -6.07 -17.17
#